data_AF-A0A0N0E0N7-F1
#
_entry.id   AF-A0A0N0E0N7-F1
#
_cell.length_a   1.000
_cell.length_b   1.000
_cell.length_c   1.000
_cell.angle_alpha   90.00
_cell.angle_beta   90.00
_cell.angle_gamma   90.00
#
_symmetry.space_group_name_H-M   'P 1'
#
loop_
_entity.id
_entity.type
_entity.pdbx_description
1 polymer ?
#
loop_
_entity_poly.entity_id
_entity_poly.type
_entity_poly.pdbx_seq_one_letter_code
_entity_poly.pdbx_strand_id
1 'polypeptide(L)'
;MSSSTQDELRRTQQYLVEVIDECVFVERQRELMERRLASQISNQKNALNDTFTALEYLCRYTCQIECVVLPSLLAWLPTTSSSRQDLLHARTDVEARLEQLTAKNSERRADGNSLLLPPLADSLEKGVSTEDVAPPPPPPSPLLPTASAEVMHRLLQHKVVLFDALTKAASKLDSMQLNASSENAELQGLRARMDELTRLVAVGATTSALGPPAVALAVSHDSSKGEETKPSAVRFAQARVIAYEKTVQTLNNELALLHENYAALSRASATEMNRLKQHNCEAQRRHDDQVAECDAVLGRLSLELEQLIHENAQLKQKLRTVVHIGS
;
A
#
# COMPACT_ATOMS: atom_id res chain seq x y z
N MET A 1 50.42 -46.32 -6.14
CA MET A 1 49.51 -45.15 -6.15
C MET A 1 48.55 -45.32 -4.99
N SER A 2 49.06 -45.22 -3.76
CA SER A 2 49.31 -44.01 -2.92
C SER A 2 48.06 -43.66 -2.11
N SER A 3 47.95 -44.24 -0.92
CA SER A 3 46.93 -43.93 0.10
C SER A 3 46.71 -42.42 0.30
N SER A 4 47.77 -41.62 0.12
CA SER A 4 47.76 -40.15 0.14
C SER A 4 46.70 -39.53 -0.78
N THR A 5 46.55 -40.01 -2.03
CA THR A 5 45.59 -39.42 -2.98
C THR A 5 44.16 -39.81 -2.66
N GLN A 6 43.96 -40.96 -2.00
CA GLN A 6 42.65 -41.41 -1.54
C GLN A 6 42.22 -40.67 -0.27
N ASP A 7 43.17 -40.34 0.62
CA ASP A 7 42.92 -39.53 1.81
C ASP A 7 42.64 -38.06 1.47
N GLU A 8 43.34 -37.49 0.47
CA GLU A 8 43.03 -36.16 -0.08
C GLU A 8 41.64 -36.10 -0.72
N LEU A 9 41.24 -37.15 -1.45
CA LEU A 9 39.89 -37.26 -2.03
C LEU A 9 38.81 -37.31 -0.93
N ARG A 10 39.06 -38.05 0.15
CA ARG A 10 38.13 -38.10 1.29
C ARG A 10 38.01 -36.77 2.02
N ARG A 11 39.13 -36.06 2.24
CA ARG A 11 39.10 -34.72 2.84
C ARG A 11 38.38 -33.70 1.96
N THR A 12 38.61 -33.74 0.66
CA THR A 12 37.90 -32.84 -0.28
C THR A 12 36.42 -33.17 -0.38
N GLN A 13 36.03 -34.44 -0.35
CA GLN A 13 34.62 -34.85 -0.25
C GLN A 13 33.97 -34.32 1.03
N GLN A 14 34.65 -34.46 2.17
CA GLN A 14 34.12 -33.98 3.45
C GLN A 14 34.00 -32.46 3.49
N TYR A 15 35.00 -31.74 2.96
CA TYR A 15 34.92 -30.29 2.81
C TYR A 15 33.78 -29.86 1.88
N LEU A 16 33.56 -30.58 0.78
CA LEU A 16 32.46 -30.26 -0.14
C LEU A 16 31.09 -30.44 0.53
N VAL A 17 30.94 -31.48 1.35
CA VAL A 17 29.71 -31.72 2.13
C VAL A 17 29.48 -30.59 3.13
N GLU A 18 30.51 -30.18 3.87
CA GLU A 18 30.43 -29.05 4.81
C GLU A 18 30.03 -27.74 4.12
N VAL A 19 30.60 -27.45 2.94
CA VAL A 19 30.24 -26.26 2.15
C VAL A 19 28.80 -26.36 1.61
N ILE A 20 28.36 -27.53 1.17
CA ILE A 20 26.97 -27.74 0.72
C ILE A 20 25.99 -27.52 1.87
N ASP A 21 26.28 -28.07 3.05
CA ASP A 21 25.44 -27.91 4.23
C ASP A 21 25.34 -26.44 4.66
N GLU A 22 26.45 -25.70 4.64
CA GLU A 22 26.47 -24.26 4.95
C GLU A 22 25.69 -23.45 3.90
N CYS A 23 25.84 -23.75 2.61
CA CYS A 23 25.07 -23.11 1.54
C CYS A 23 23.56 -23.35 1.71
N VAL A 24 23.15 -24.59 2.02
CA VAL A 24 21.75 -24.94 2.28
C VAL A 24 21.22 -24.20 3.51
N PHE A 25 22.04 -24.08 4.57
CA PHE A 25 21.68 -23.32 5.77
C PHE A 25 21.45 -21.84 5.45
N VAL A 26 22.39 -21.19 4.74
CA VAL A 26 22.28 -19.78 4.36
C VAL A 26 21.08 -19.53 3.44
N GLU A 27 20.82 -20.42 2.47
CA GLU A 27 19.66 -20.30 1.58
C GLU A 27 18.34 -20.43 2.36
N ARG A 28 18.27 -21.35 3.33
CA ARG A 28 17.10 -21.48 4.20
C ARG A 28 16.89 -20.23 5.09
N GLN A 29 17.96 -19.64 5.60
CA GLN A 29 17.88 -18.37 6.35
C GLN A 29 17.41 -17.23 5.46
N ARG A 30 17.90 -17.16 4.21
CA ARG A 30 17.47 -16.18 3.21
C ARG A 30 15.97 -16.29 2.93
N GLU A 31 15.47 -17.50 2.66
CA GLU A 31 14.04 -17.73 2.41
C GLU A 31 13.17 -17.33 3.61
N LEU A 32 13.59 -17.66 4.83
CA LEU A 32 12.85 -17.29 6.04
C LEU A 32 12.78 -15.77 6.21
N MET A 33 13.89 -15.08 5.96
CA MET A 33 13.95 -13.62 6.00
C MET A 33 13.09 -12.99 4.90
N GLU A 34 13.15 -13.51 3.67
CA GLU A 34 12.32 -13.06 2.55
C GLU A 34 10.82 -13.21 2.86
N ARG A 35 10.40 -14.37 3.40
CA ARG A 35 9.00 -14.58 3.82
C ARG A 35 8.57 -13.62 4.93
N ARG A 36 9.44 -13.36 5.91
CA ARG A 36 9.17 -12.40 7.00
C ARG A 36 9.01 -10.99 6.46
N LEU A 37 9.92 -10.53 5.60
CA LEU A 37 9.86 -9.20 4.98
C LEU A 37 8.62 -9.06 4.09
N ALA A 38 8.29 -10.07 3.29
CA ALA A 38 7.09 -10.07 2.45
C ALA A 38 5.81 -9.96 3.29
N SER A 39 5.72 -10.69 4.40
CA SER A 39 4.60 -10.60 5.35
C SER A 39 4.52 -9.21 5.98
N GLN A 40 5.65 -8.62 6.39
CA GLN A 40 5.71 -7.30 6.99
C GLN A 40 5.27 -6.20 6.00
N ILE A 41 5.75 -6.25 4.76
CA ILE A 41 5.34 -5.32 3.69
C ILE A 41 3.84 -5.48 3.41
N SER A 42 3.33 -6.71 3.34
CA SER A 42 1.90 -6.95 3.13
C SER A 42 1.05 -6.39 4.27
N ASN A 43 1.47 -6.59 5.53
CA ASN A 43 0.76 -6.06 6.70
C ASN A 43 0.79 -4.53 6.74
N GLN A 44 1.93 -3.92 6.41
CA GLN A 44 2.06 -2.46 6.28
C GLN A 44 1.15 -1.91 5.19
N LYS A 45 1.10 -2.55 4.02
CA LYS A 45 0.22 -2.17 2.91
C LYS A 45 -1.25 -2.23 3.30
N ASN A 46 -1.66 -3.29 3.99
CA ASN A 46 -3.05 -3.46 4.45
C ASN A 46 -3.41 -2.38 5.49
N ALA A 47 -2.54 -2.16 6.49
CA ALA A 47 -2.76 -1.13 7.50
C ALA A 47 -2.84 0.29 6.89
N LEU A 48 -1.98 0.59 5.92
CA LEU A 48 -2.07 1.83 5.13
C LEU A 48 -3.43 1.90 4.45
N ASN A 49 -3.80 0.90 3.66
CA ASN A 49 -5.06 0.89 2.93
C ASN A 49 -6.27 1.11 3.85
N ASP A 50 -6.33 0.44 5.00
CA ASP A 50 -7.40 0.62 5.99
C ASP A 50 -7.45 2.05 6.53
N THR A 51 -6.30 2.67 6.81
CA THR A 51 -6.25 4.07 7.23
C THR A 51 -6.68 5.04 6.13
N PHE A 52 -6.33 4.77 4.87
CA PHE A 52 -6.76 5.57 3.72
C PHE A 52 -8.27 5.49 3.53
N THR A 53 -8.84 4.27 3.55
CA THR A 53 -10.28 4.05 3.43
C THR A 53 -11.04 4.73 4.56
N ALA A 54 -10.53 4.65 5.80
CA ALA A 54 -11.13 5.35 6.94
C ALA A 54 -11.09 6.88 6.77
N LEU A 55 -9.96 7.44 6.29
CA LEU A 55 -9.84 8.86 6.02
C LEU A 55 -10.80 9.30 4.90
N GLU A 56 -10.94 8.52 3.84
CA GLU A 56 -11.88 8.82 2.75
C GLU A 56 -13.32 8.88 3.25
N TYR A 57 -13.76 7.89 4.04
CA TYR A 57 -15.08 7.91 4.66
C TYR A 57 -15.25 9.12 5.60
N LEU A 58 -14.22 9.47 6.38
CA LEU A 58 -14.24 10.65 7.24
C LEU A 58 -14.40 11.95 6.44
N CYS A 59 -13.66 12.09 5.34
CA CYS A 59 -13.73 13.27 4.47
C CYS A 59 -15.10 13.39 3.80
N ARG A 60 -15.68 12.29 3.29
CA ARG A 60 -17.04 12.29 2.72
C ARG A 60 -18.09 12.66 3.76
N TYR A 61 -18.02 12.06 4.95
CA TYR A 61 -18.91 12.34 6.06
C TYR A 61 -18.82 13.81 6.51
N THR A 62 -17.59 14.32 6.62
CA THR A 62 -17.31 15.71 6.97
C THR A 62 -17.89 16.68 5.95
N CYS A 63 -17.70 16.41 4.66
CA CYS A 63 -18.23 17.22 3.57
C CYS A 63 -19.76 17.28 3.62
N GLN A 64 -20.44 16.15 3.84
CA GLN A 64 -21.90 16.14 4.00
C GLN A 64 -22.37 16.95 5.21
N ILE A 65 -21.69 16.82 6.36
CA ILE A 65 -22.02 17.60 7.56
C ILE A 65 -21.81 19.09 7.32
N GLU A 66 -20.69 19.50 6.73
CA GLU A 66 -20.34 20.91 6.58
C GLU A 66 -21.06 21.62 5.44
N CYS A 67 -21.34 20.91 4.34
CA CYS A 67 -21.99 21.51 3.18
C CYS A 67 -23.52 21.46 3.25
N VAL A 68 -24.10 20.44 3.90
CA VAL A 68 -25.56 20.22 3.88
C VAL A 68 -26.19 20.53 5.23
N VAL A 69 -25.66 19.93 6.30
CA VAL A 69 -26.34 19.93 7.62
C VAL A 69 -26.05 21.20 8.42
N LEU A 70 -24.79 21.62 8.47
CA LEU A 70 -24.36 22.78 9.26
C LEU A 70 -24.93 24.12 8.75
N PRO A 71 -24.93 24.44 7.44
CA PRO A 71 -25.49 25.69 6.94
C PRO A 71 -26.99 25.76 7.16
N SER A 72 -27.68 24.63 6.98
CA SER A 72 -29.09 24.48 7.32
C SER A 72 -29.31 24.76 8.79
N LEU A 73 -28.59 24.13 9.72
CA LEU A 73 -28.79 24.40 11.15
C LEU A 73 -28.44 25.83 11.58
N LEU A 74 -27.38 26.41 11.02
CA LEU A 74 -27.03 27.80 11.27
C LEU A 74 -28.08 28.76 10.73
N ALA A 75 -28.78 28.46 9.64
CA ALA A 75 -29.87 29.32 9.15
C ALA A 75 -31.07 29.37 10.11
N TRP A 76 -31.29 28.33 10.92
CA TRP A 76 -32.41 28.23 11.86
C TRP A 76 -32.12 28.74 13.26
N LEU A 77 -30.83 28.84 13.64
CA LEU A 77 -30.43 29.31 14.95
C LEU A 77 -30.32 30.85 14.98
N PRO A 78 -30.89 31.53 16.00
CA PRO A 78 -30.71 32.96 16.18
C PRO A 78 -29.22 33.33 16.24
N THR A 79 -28.84 34.45 15.62
CA THR A 79 -27.44 34.93 15.60
C THR A 79 -26.89 35.20 17.00
N THR A 80 -27.76 35.47 17.97
CA THR A 80 -27.43 35.70 19.38
C THR A 80 -27.41 34.42 20.24
N SER A 81 -27.76 33.26 19.67
CA SER A 81 -27.81 32.01 20.44
C SER A 81 -26.40 31.49 20.73
N SER A 82 -26.17 31.08 21.99
CA SER A 82 -24.88 30.48 22.40
C SER A 82 -24.58 29.20 21.61
N SER A 83 -25.61 28.38 21.34
CA SER A 83 -25.46 27.15 20.56
C SER A 83 -24.94 27.40 19.14
N ARG A 84 -25.28 28.54 18.52
CA ARG A 84 -24.73 28.94 17.22
C ARG A 84 -23.25 29.31 17.33
N GLN A 85 -22.87 30.05 18.37
CA GLN A 85 -21.47 30.40 18.63
C GLN A 85 -20.63 29.16 18.92
N ASP A 86 -21.13 28.24 19.74
CA ASP A 86 -20.45 26.98 20.08
C ASP A 86 -20.22 26.10 18.84
N LEU A 87 -21.20 26.04 17.93
CA LEU A 87 -21.08 25.31 16.67
C LEU A 87 -20.05 25.95 15.73
N LEU A 88 -20.04 27.28 15.61
CA LEU A 88 -19.06 28.00 14.81
C LEU A 88 -17.64 27.82 15.38
N HIS A 89 -17.50 27.85 16.70
CA HIS A 89 -16.20 27.66 17.34
C HIS A 89 -15.68 26.23 17.16
N ALA A 90 -16.55 25.23 17.35
CA ALA A 90 -16.22 23.83 17.09
C ALA A 90 -15.84 23.58 15.61
N ARG A 91 -16.51 24.26 14.66
CA ARG A 91 -16.12 24.22 13.24
C ARG A 91 -14.71 24.76 13.03
N THR A 92 -14.41 25.95 13.56
CA THR A 92 -13.07 26.57 13.42
C THR A 92 -11.95 25.72 14.04
N ASP A 93 -12.21 25.05 15.17
CA ASP A 93 -11.23 24.15 15.79
C ASP A 93 -10.94 22.94 14.88
N VAL A 94 -11.98 22.40 14.25
CA VAL A 94 -11.82 21.28 13.32
C VAL A 94 -11.08 21.70 12.04
N GLU A 95 -11.38 22.86 11.47
CA GLU A 95 -10.65 23.41 10.33
C GLU A 95 -9.16 23.61 10.66
N ALA A 96 -8.85 24.19 11.82
CA ALA A 96 -7.47 24.38 12.27
C ALA A 96 -6.72 23.04 12.46
N ARG A 97 -7.37 22.00 12.99
CA ARG A 97 -6.77 20.66 13.11
C ARG A 97 -6.55 19.99 11.76
N LEU A 98 -7.46 20.18 10.82
CA LEU A 98 -7.31 19.67 9.45
C LEU A 98 -6.14 20.34 8.73
N GLU A 99 -6.02 21.67 8.86
CA GLU A 99 -4.87 22.42 8.34
C GLU A 99 -3.56 21.93 8.96
N GLN A 100 -3.52 21.74 10.29
CA GLN A 100 -2.33 21.24 10.97
C GLN A 100 -1.94 19.84 10.50
N LEU A 101 -2.92 18.95 10.30
CA LEU A 101 -2.69 17.59 9.79
C LEU A 101 -2.14 17.64 8.36
N THR A 102 -2.70 18.53 7.53
CA THR A 102 -2.29 18.72 6.13
C THR A 102 -0.89 19.30 6.04
N ALA A 103 -0.56 20.31 6.85
CA ALA A 103 0.75 20.94 6.93
C ALA A 103 1.84 19.93 7.34
N LYS A 104 1.58 19.12 8.38
CA LYS A 104 2.47 18.03 8.78
C LYS A 104 2.66 17.00 7.67
N ASN A 105 1.63 16.74 6.88
CA ASN A 105 1.70 15.79 5.77
C ASN A 105 2.52 16.34 4.59
N SER A 106 2.40 17.64 4.28
CA SER A 106 3.23 18.31 3.28
C SER A 106 4.70 18.38 3.69
N GLU A 107 5.00 18.64 4.96
CA GLU A 107 6.37 18.64 5.50
C GLU A 107 7.02 17.25 5.30
N ARG A 108 6.29 16.19 5.63
CA ARG A 108 6.75 14.80 5.42
C ARG A 108 6.99 14.45 3.95
N ARG A 109 6.25 15.06 3.01
CA ARG A 109 6.49 14.88 1.57
C ARG A 109 7.74 15.60 1.09
N ALA A 110 8.05 16.77 1.66
CA ALA A 110 9.27 17.52 1.35
C ALA A 110 10.54 16.74 1.76
N ASP A 111 10.45 15.94 2.82
CA ASP A 111 11.55 15.07 3.31
C ASP A 111 11.76 13.79 2.48
N GLY A 112 11.04 13.62 1.35
CA GLY A 112 11.25 12.51 0.41
C GLY A 112 10.46 11.23 0.71
N ASN A 113 9.53 11.24 1.67
CA ASN A 113 8.60 10.12 1.88
C ASN A 113 7.44 10.19 0.86
N SER A 114 7.68 9.71 -0.37
CA SER A 114 6.75 9.77 -1.51
C SER A 114 5.48 8.90 -1.41
N LEU A 115 5.19 8.27 -0.27
CA LEU A 115 4.04 7.37 -0.09
C LEU A 115 2.81 8.02 0.56
N LEU A 116 2.84 9.32 0.82
CA LEU A 116 1.75 10.00 1.53
C LEU A 116 0.75 10.70 0.60
N LEU A 117 -0.53 10.54 0.95
CA LEU A 117 -1.78 11.07 0.35
C LEU A 117 -1.59 12.21 -0.67
N PRO A 118 -2.25 12.17 -1.83
CA PRO A 118 -2.40 13.35 -2.68
C PRO A 118 -2.99 14.53 -1.87
N PRO A 119 -2.70 15.79 -2.22
CA PRO A 119 -3.40 16.92 -1.63
C PRO A 119 -4.90 16.74 -1.86
N LEU A 120 -5.70 16.71 -0.79
CA LEU A 120 -7.17 16.66 -0.89
C LEU A 120 -7.79 17.88 -1.58
N ALA A 121 -6.97 18.90 -1.89
CA ALA A 121 -7.38 20.17 -2.46
C ALA A 121 -8.07 20.04 -3.83
N ASP A 122 -7.69 19.09 -4.68
CA ASP A 122 -8.14 19.09 -6.08
C ASP A 122 -9.48 18.35 -6.34
N SER A 123 -10.01 17.61 -5.36
CA SER A 123 -11.28 16.87 -5.53
C SER A 123 -12.49 17.52 -4.87
N LEU A 124 -12.31 18.55 -4.04
CA LEU A 124 -13.43 19.18 -3.34
C LEU A 124 -14.21 20.18 -4.21
N GLU A 125 -13.57 20.77 -5.23
CA GLU A 125 -14.20 21.83 -6.04
C GLU A 125 -15.03 21.32 -7.24
N LYS A 126 -14.97 20.02 -7.58
CA LYS A 126 -15.57 19.52 -8.83
C LYS A 126 -16.96 18.87 -8.72
N GLY A 127 -17.55 18.83 -7.52
CA GLY A 127 -18.80 18.08 -7.27
C GLY A 127 -20.03 18.91 -6.89
N VAL A 128 -19.90 20.20 -6.57
CA VAL A 128 -21.03 21.02 -6.15
C VAL A 128 -21.33 22.05 -7.24
N SER A 129 -21.98 21.59 -8.31
CA SER A 129 -22.72 22.49 -9.18
C SER A 129 -23.78 23.18 -8.34
N THR A 130 -23.57 24.45 -8.07
CA THR A 130 -24.52 25.41 -7.52
C THR A 130 -25.65 25.65 -8.52
N GLU A 131 -26.57 24.71 -8.65
CA GLU A 131 -27.88 24.92 -9.27
C GLU A 131 -28.93 24.13 -8.48
N ASP A 132 -29.19 24.52 -7.24
CA ASP A 132 -30.52 24.31 -6.66
C ASP A 132 -30.77 25.36 -5.58
N VAL A 133 -31.51 26.40 -5.95
CA VAL A 133 -31.99 27.43 -5.02
C VAL A 133 -33.12 26.79 -4.21
N ALA A 134 -32.75 26.20 -3.08
CA ALA A 134 -33.70 25.62 -2.15
C ALA A 134 -34.77 26.66 -1.72
N PRO A 135 -36.06 26.30 -1.69
CA PRO A 135 -37.12 27.21 -1.26
C PRO A 135 -36.96 27.59 0.22
N PRO A 136 -37.43 28.78 0.64
CA PRO A 136 -37.27 29.26 2.00
C PRO A 136 -37.93 28.31 3.01
N PRO A 137 -37.27 28.03 4.15
CA PRO A 137 -37.77 27.06 5.12
C PRO A 137 -39.08 27.50 5.79
N PRO A 138 -39.95 26.55 6.18
CA PRO A 138 -41.18 26.82 6.90
C PRO A 138 -40.95 27.40 8.32
N PRO A 139 -41.94 28.10 8.91
CA PRO A 139 -41.80 28.79 10.19
C PRO A 139 -41.54 27.85 11.40
N PRO A 140 -40.94 28.38 12.48
CA PRO A 140 -40.21 27.61 13.49
C PRO A 140 -41.11 26.78 14.42
N SER A 141 -40.75 25.51 14.61
CA SER A 141 -41.15 24.73 15.78
C SER A 141 -40.07 24.89 16.87
N PRO A 142 -40.38 25.46 18.05
CA PRO A 142 -39.39 25.96 19.00
C PRO A 142 -38.62 24.89 19.79
N LEU A 143 -38.96 23.60 19.67
CA LEU A 143 -38.36 22.50 20.46
C LEU A 143 -37.36 21.63 19.68
N LEU A 144 -37.31 21.75 18.35
CA LEU A 144 -36.47 20.94 17.47
C LEU A 144 -35.02 21.48 17.27
N PRO A 145 -34.77 22.80 17.15
CA PRO A 145 -33.47 23.35 16.76
C PRO A 145 -32.35 23.11 17.79
N THR A 146 -32.69 23.12 19.08
CA THR A 146 -31.72 22.99 20.18
C THR A 146 -31.21 21.55 20.30
N ALA A 147 -32.10 20.56 20.14
CA ALA A 147 -31.73 19.16 20.13
C ALA A 147 -30.84 18.80 18.92
N SER A 148 -31.14 19.37 17.74
CA SER A 148 -30.30 19.21 16.56
C SER A 148 -28.94 19.91 16.68
N ALA A 149 -28.86 21.05 17.39
CA ALA A 149 -27.60 21.73 17.66
C ALA A 149 -26.70 20.92 18.62
N GLU A 150 -27.28 20.31 19.65
CA GLU A 150 -26.55 19.41 20.57
C GLU A 150 -26.03 18.14 19.87
N VAL A 151 -26.82 17.55 18.97
CA VAL A 151 -26.40 16.39 18.18
C VAL A 151 -25.23 16.77 17.26
N MET A 152 -25.30 17.92 16.59
CA MET A 152 -24.21 18.43 15.77
C MET A 152 -22.95 18.74 16.58
N HIS A 153 -23.09 19.32 17.77
CA HIS A 153 -21.96 19.57 18.65
C HIS A 153 -21.28 18.25 19.07
N ARG A 154 -22.06 17.21 19.41
CA ARG A 154 -21.53 15.86 19.71
C ARG A 154 -20.86 15.20 18.50
N LEU A 155 -21.36 15.45 17.30
CA LEU A 155 -20.75 14.96 16.05
C LEU A 155 -19.42 15.66 15.75
N LEU A 156 -19.34 16.98 15.95
CA LEU A 156 -18.09 17.73 15.83
C LEU A 156 -17.06 17.28 16.88
N GLN A 157 -17.47 16.99 18.11
CA GLN A 157 -16.59 16.41 19.13
C GLN A 157 -16.06 15.03 18.72
N HIS A 158 -16.92 14.13 18.21
CA HIS A 158 -16.47 12.84 17.68
C HIS A 158 -15.49 12.99 16.52
N LYS A 159 -15.68 14.01 15.68
CA LYS A 159 -14.78 14.34 14.57
C LYS A 159 -13.38 14.72 15.08
N VAL A 160 -13.29 15.51 16.16
CA VAL A 160 -12.00 15.82 16.81
C VAL A 160 -11.31 14.54 17.33
N VAL A 161 -12.05 13.66 18.00
CA VAL A 161 -11.51 12.38 18.50
C VAL A 161 -11.00 11.49 17.36
N LEU A 162 -11.70 11.48 16.23
CA LEU A 162 -11.29 10.77 15.02
C LEU A 162 -10.01 11.35 14.42
N PHE A 163 -9.87 12.68 14.34
CA PHE A 163 -8.61 13.30 13.91
C PHE A 163 -7.43 12.95 14.82
N ASP A 164 -7.66 12.87 16.13
CA ASP A 164 -6.63 12.45 17.08
C ASP A 164 -6.25 10.98 16.88
N ALA A 165 -7.23 10.10 16.64
CA ALA A 165 -6.99 8.70 16.31
C ALA A 165 -6.21 8.56 14.99
N LEU A 166 -6.52 9.39 14.00
CA LEU A 166 -5.86 9.40 12.69
C LEU A 166 -4.42 9.92 12.79
N THR A 167 -4.20 10.96 13.62
CA THR A 167 -2.87 11.46 13.95
C THR A 167 -2.04 10.38 14.66
N LYS A 168 -2.64 9.64 15.60
CA LYS A 168 -1.98 8.50 16.26
C LYS A 168 -1.64 7.39 15.26
N ALA A 169 -2.57 7.03 14.38
CA ALA A 169 -2.33 6.03 13.34
C ALA A 169 -1.20 6.45 12.39
N ALA A 170 -1.19 7.72 11.96
CA ALA A 170 -0.11 8.29 11.16
C ALA A 170 1.24 8.24 11.89
N SER A 171 1.29 8.60 13.17
CA SER A 171 2.52 8.49 13.98
C SER A 171 3.00 7.04 14.15
N LYS A 172 2.07 6.08 14.22
CA LYS A 172 2.39 4.65 14.28
C LYS A 172 2.96 4.17 12.95
N LEU A 173 2.41 4.62 11.83
CA LEU A 173 2.96 4.37 10.50
C LEU A 173 4.37 4.94 10.36
N ASP A 174 4.63 6.16 10.84
CA ASP A 174 5.98 6.73 10.83
C ASP A 174 6.95 5.88 11.63
N SER A 175 6.56 5.43 12.82
CA SER A 175 7.40 4.56 13.65
C SER A 175 7.69 3.22 12.98
N MET A 176 6.70 2.66 12.28
CA MET A 176 6.88 1.43 11.49
C MET A 176 7.80 1.65 10.29
N GLN A 177 7.75 2.82 9.66
CA GLN A 177 8.60 3.19 8.54
C GLN A 177 10.04 3.48 8.98
N LEU A 178 10.24 4.08 10.16
CA LEU A 178 11.56 4.25 10.79
C LEU A 178 12.21 2.91 11.15
N ASN A 179 11.44 1.97 11.69
CA ASN A 179 11.94 0.62 11.97
C ASN A 179 12.25 -0.13 10.66
N ALA A 180 11.43 0.03 9.63
CA ALA A 180 11.69 -0.56 8.32
C ALA A 180 12.93 0.05 7.65
N SER A 181 13.21 1.35 7.84
CA SER A 181 14.41 1.99 7.28
C SER A 181 15.69 1.53 7.97
N SER A 182 15.67 1.27 9.29
CA SER A 182 16.83 0.70 9.99
C SER A 182 17.11 -0.74 9.54
N GLU A 183 16.07 -1.57 9.42
CA GLU A 183 16.21 -2.94 8.89
C GLU A 183 16.72 -2.92 7.44
N ASN A 184 16.28 -1.96 6.63
CA ASN A 184 16.72 -1.81 5.24
C ASN A 184 18.18 -1.33 5.14
N ALA A 185 18.63 -0.49 6.08
CA ALA A 185 20.04 -0.10 6.19
C ALA A 185 20.95 -1.29 6.55
N GLU A 186 20.49 -2.18 7.44
CA GLU A 186 21.21 -3.41 7.77
C GLU A 186 21.28 -4.36 6.56
N LEU A 187 20.19 -4.50 5.79
CA LEU A 187 20.17 -5.28 4.55
C LEU A 187 21.09 -4.69 3.48
N GLN A 188 21.15 -3.37 3.33
CA GLN A 188 22.13 -2.71 2.46
C GLN A 188 23.57 -2.97 2.93
N GLY A 189 23.83 -2.89 4.23
CA GLY A 189 25.13 -3.24 4.79
C GLY A 189 25.50 -4.71 4.60
N LEU A 190 24.52 -5.62 4.61
CA LEU A 190 24.73 -7.03 4.30
C LEU A 190 25.03 -7.23 2.80
N ARG A 191 24.28 -6.59 1.90
CA ARG A 191 24.53 -6.61 0.45
C ARG A 191 25.92 -6.09 0.11
N ALA A 192 26.32 -4.95 0.68
CA ALA A 192 27.65 -4.39 0.46
C ALA A 192 28.77 -5.35 0.90
N ARG A 193 28.60 -6.05 2.03
CA ARG A 193 29.54 -7.09 2.48
C ARG A 193 29.56 -8.30 1.55
N MET A 194 28.41 -8.70 1.02
CA MET A 194 28.29 -9.81 0.10
C MET A 194 28.89 -9.49 -1.28
N ASP A 195 28.72 -8.26 -1.76
CA ASP A 195 29.35 -7.75 -2.97
C ASP A 195 30.88 -7.68 -2.81
N GLU A 196 31.35 -7.26 -1.63
CA GLU A 196 32.78 -7.26 -1.30
C GLU A 196 33.36 -8.68 -1.27
N LEU A 197 32.67 -9.64 -0.65
CA LEU A 197 33.07 -11.05 -0.68
C LEU A 197 33.08 -11.62 -2.10
N THR A 198 32.06 -11.30 -2.91
CA THR A 198 31.97 -11.70 -4.32
C THR A 198 33.16 -11.14 -5.11
N ARG A 199 33.53 -9.88 -4.85
CA ARG A 199 34.70 -9.22 -5.44
C ARG A 199 36.01 -9.88 -5.01
N LEU A 200 36.17 -10.21 -3.72
CA LEU A 200 37.35 -10.91 -3.20
C LEU A 200 37.49 -12.32 -3.80
N VAL A 201 36.39 -13.05 -3.98
CA VAL A 201 36.39 -14.36 -4.66
C VAL A 201 36.76 -14.22 -6.13
N ALA A 202 36.24 -13.22 -6.83
CA ALA A 202 36.61 -12.93 -8.23
C ALA A 202 38.09 -12.52 -8.37
N VAL A 203 38.63 -11.75 -7.42
CA VAL A 203 40.06 -11.37 -7.38
C VAL A 203 40.95 -12.56 -6.99
N GLY A 204 40.49 -13.42 -6.07
CA GLY A 204 41.15 -14.68 -5.72
C GLY A 204 41.21 -15.67 -6.89
N ALA A 205 40.15 -15.74 -7.70
CA ALA A 205 40.08 -16.57 -8.90
C ALA A 205 41.02 -16.07 -10.02
N THR A 206 41.27 -14.76 -10.09
CA THR A 206 42.19 -14.16 -11.07
C THR A 206 43.66 -14.19 -10.60
N THR A 207 43.91 -14.25 -9.28
CA THR A 207 45.27 -14.41 -8.72
C THR A 207 45.71 -15.87 -8.59
N SER A 208 44.78 -16.84 -8.55
CA SER A 208 45.10 -18.29 -8.64
C SER A 208 45.55 -18.75 -10.05
N ALA A 209 45.70 -17.84 -11.01
CA ALA A 209 46.35 -18.11 -12.29
C ALA A 209 47.88 -17.98 -12.25
N LEU A 210 48.48 -17.66 -11.09
CA LEU A 210 49.93 -17.54 -10.89
C LEU A 210 50.40 -18.39 -9.70
N GLY A 211 50.38 -19.71 -9.87
CA GLY A 211 51.22 -20.68 -9.15
C GLY A 211 50.90 -20.94 -7.66
N PRO A 212 51.08 -22.18 -7.17
CA PRO A 212 50.96 -22.49 -5.75
C PRO A 212 52.09 -21.83 -4.93
N PRO A 213 51.90 -21.58 -3.62
CA PRO A 213 52.86 -20.87 -2.81
C PRO A 213 54.15 -21.69 -2.68
N ALA A 214 55.28 -21.01 -2.86
CA ALA A 214 56.60 -21.56 -2.64
C ALA A 214 56.75 -22.01 -1.18
N VAL A 215 56.56 -23.31 -0.94
CA VAL A 215 57.20 -23.99 0.19
C VAL A 215 58.56 -24.44 -0.32
N ALA A 216 59.60 -23.77 0.18
CA ALA A 216 60.98 -24.07 -0.09
C ALA A 216 61.29 -25.55 0.19
N LEU A 217 61.78 -26.26 -0.83
CA LEU A 217 62.62 -27.43 -0.61
C LEU A 217 63.72 -27.42 -1.69
N ALA A 218 64.92 -27.01 -1.27
CA ALA A 218 66.13 -27.36 -1.98
C ALA A 218 66.28 -28.89 -1.95
N VAL A 219 66.60 -29.49 -3.09
CA VAL A 219 67.66 -30.49 -3.29
C VAL A 219 67.62 -30.95 -4.75
N SER A 220 68.84 -31.09 -5.25
CA SER A 220 69.34 -31.23 -6.60
C SER A 220 69.14 -32.59 -7.29
N HIS A 221 69.45 -32.56 -8.59
CA HIS A 221 70.01 -33.61 -9.45
C HIS A 221 69.07 -34.61 -10.14
N ASP A 222 68.96 -34.36 -11.45
CA ASP A 222 69.41 -35.23 -12.53
C ASP A 222 68.49 -36.32 -13.13
N SER A 223 68.58 -36.34 -14.46
CA SER A 223 68.52 -37.49 -15.33
C SER A 223 67.17 -38.08 -15.77
N SER A 224 67.04 -38.08 -17.09
CA SER A 224 66.47 -39.12 -17.96
C SER A 224 64.99 -39.02 -18.38
N LYS A 225 64.87 -38.70 -19.68
CA LYS A 225 63.93 -39.21 -20.69
C LYS A 225 63.06 -40.40 -20.24
N GLY A 226 61.79 -40.35 -20.61
CA GLY A 226 60.98 -41.56 -20.75
C GLY A 226 59.50 -41.26 -20.65
N GLU A 227 58.83 -41.22 -21.79
CA GLU A 227 57.38 -41.20 -21.92
C GLU A 227 56.70 -42.26 -21.04
N GLU A 228 55.75 -41.87 -20.18
CA GLU A 228 54.59 -42.69 -19.76
C GLU A 228 53.72 -41.97 -18.69
N THR A 229 53.24 -40.75 -18.98
CA THR A 229 52.26 -40.04 -18.08
C THR A 229 51.07 -39.41 -18.81
N LYS A 230 50.85 -39.80 -20.07
CA LYS A 230 49.76 -39.24 -20.90
C LYS A 230 48.34 -39.79 -20.63
N PRO A 231 48.07 -40.98 -20.04
CA PRO A 231 46.70 -41.48 -19.96
C PRO A 231 45.90 -40.98 -18.75
N SER A 232 46.51 -40.39 -17.71
CA SER A 232 45.78 -39.88 -16.53
C SER A 232 45.29 -38.44 -16.74
N ALA A 233 46.14 -37.55 -17.26
CA ALA A 233 45.78 -36.16 -17.56
C ALA A 233 44.65 -36.05 -18.59
N VAL A 234 44.67 -36.92 -19.61
CA VAL A 234 43.59 -37.02 -20.61
C VAL A 234 42.28 -37.51 -19.98
N ARG A 235 42.34 -38.48 -19.05
CA ARG A 235 41.15 -38.96 -18.31
C ARG A 235 40.56 -37.90 -17.39
N PHE A 236 41.38 -37.10 -16.71
CA PHE A 236 40.90 -35.99 -15.89
C PHE A 236 40.29 -34.87 -16.73
N ALA A 237 40.90 -34.51 -17.86
CA ALA A 237 40.32 -33.55 -18.79
C ALA A 237 38.97 -34.04 -19.35
N GLN A 238 38.87 -35.32 -19.70
CA GLN A 238 37.63 -35.94 -20.17
C GLN A 238 36.54 -35.96 -19.08
N ALA A 239 36.88 -36.29 -17.84
CA ALA A 239 35.94 -36.25 -16.72
C ALA A 239 35.42 -34.83 -16.45
N ARG A 240 36.27 -33.81 -16.58
CA ARG A 240 35.86 -32.40 -16.48
C ARG A 240 34.89 -31.99 -17.58
N VAL A 241 35.14 -32.39 -18.82
CA VAL A 241 34.23 -32.09 -19.95
C VAL A 241 32.86 -32.71 -19.71
N ILE A 242 32.80 -33.98 -19.26
CA ILE A 242 31.55 -34.65 -18.94
C ILE A 242 30.82 -33.97 -17.77
N ALA A 243 31.55 -33.50 -16.76
CA ALA A 243 30.97 -32.76 -15.65
C ALA A 243 30.34 -31.43 -16.11
N TYR A 244 31.05 -30.65 -16.94
CA TYR A 244 30.51 -29.42 -17.50
C TYR A 244 29.32 -29.66 -18.40
N GLU A 245 29.34 -30.71 -19.22
CA GLU A 245 28.22 -31.09 -20.07
C GLU A 245 26.96 -31.40 -19.24
N LYS A 246 27.11 -32.15 -18.14
CA LYS A 246 26.00 -32.40 -17.20
C LYS A 246 25.50 -31.14 -16.53
N THR A 247 26.39 -30.24 -16.12
CA THR A 247 25.99 -28.95 -15.52
C THR A 247 25.23 -28.09 -16.53
N VAL A 248 25.73 -27.98 -17.76
CA VAL A 248 25.05 -27.24 -18.84
C VAL A 248 23.68 -27.84 -19.13
N GLN A 249 23.56 -29.17 -19.16
CA GLN A 249 22.29 -29.85 -19.36
C GLN A 249 21.31 -29.57 -18.21
N THR A 250 21.79 -29.57 -16.96
CA THR A 250 20.98 -29.25 -15.78
C THR A 250 20.49 -27.81 -15.83
N LEU A 251 21.37 -26.86 -16.11
CA LEU A 251 21.03 -25.43 -16.24
C LEU A 251 20.04 -25.18 -17.38
N ASN A 252 20.19 -25.88 -18.52
CA ASN A 252 19.23 -25.76 -19.63
C ASN A 252 17.84 -26.30 -19.25
N ASN A 253 17.77 -27.39 -18.47
CA ASN A 253 16.50 -27.91 -17.99
C ASN A 253 15.83 -26.95 -17.00
N GLU A 254 16.60 -26.36 -16.09
CA GLU A 254 16.11 -25.34 -15.16
C GLU A 254 15.62 -24.08 -15.89
N LEU A 255 16.34 -23.62 -16.92
CA LEU A 255 15.92 -22.51 -17.75
C LEU A 255 14.59 -22.80 -18.46
N ALA A 256 14.42 -24.01 -18.99
CA ALA A 256 13.18 -24.43 -19.65
C ALA A 256 12.00 -24.46 -18.67
N LEU A 257 12.20 -25.00 -17.46
CA LEU A 257 11.20 -24.99 -16.40
C LEU A 257 10.85 -23.56 -15.95
N LEU A 258 11.84 -22.68 -15.83
CA LEU A 258 11.62 -21.29 -15.46
C LEU A 258 10.78 -20.55 -16.51
N HIS A 259 11.06 -20.78 -17.80
CA HIS A 259 10.28 -20.21 -18.89
C HIS A 259 8.84 -20.73 -18.91
N GLU A 260 8.62 -22.02 -18.66
CA GLU A 260 7.28 -22.59 -18.57
C GLU A 260 6.51 -22.02 -17.37
N ASN A 261 7.15 -21.93 -16.20
CA ASN A 261 6.57 -21.34 -15.01
C ASN A 261 6.21 -19.86 -15.21
N TYR A 262 7.10 -19.09 -15.84
CA TYR A 262 6.82 -17.69 -16.17
C TYR A 262 5.64 -17.57 -17.14
N ALA A 263 5.57 -18.42 -18.16
CA ALA A 263 4.45 -18.43 -19.10
C ALA A 263 3.13 -18.81 -18.40
N ALA A 264 3.15 -19.78 -17.49
CA ALA A 264 1.98 -20.16 -16.69
C ALA A 264 1.53 -19.02 -15.77
N LEU A 265 2.46 -18.36 -15.08
CA LEU A 265 2.17 -17.22 -14.21
C LEU A 265 1.62 -16.03 -15.00
N SER A 266 2.18 -15.73 -16.16
CA SER A 266 1.71 -14.68 -17.06
C SER A 266 0.27 -14.94 -17.52
N ARG A 267 -0.06 -16.18 -17.90
CA ARG A 267 -1.44 -16.57 -18.24
C ARG A 267 -2.39 -16.42 -17.04
N ALA A 268 -1.98 -16.89 -15.85
CA ALA A 268 -2.79 -16.78 -14.63
C ALA A 268 -3.07 -15.31 -14.29
N SER A 269 -2.04 -14.46 -14.33
CA SER A 269 -2.18 -13.01 -14.10
C SER A 269 -3.13 -12.35 -15.11
N ALA A 270 -3.02 -12.70 -16.40
CA ALA A 270 -3.93 -12.19 -17.43
C ALA A 270 -5.40 -12.60 -17.15
N THR A 271 -5.64 -13.84 -16.73
CA THR A 271 -7.00 -14.30 -16.38
C THR A 271 -7.54 -13.57 -15.15
N GLU A 272 -6.73 -13.33 -14.13
CA GLU A 272 -7.12 -12.60 -12.93
C GLU A 272 -7.43 -11.13 -13.24
N MET A 273 -6.59 -10.47 -14.05
CA MET A 273 -6.84 -9.11 -14.51
C MET A 273 -8.16 -9.00 -15.28
N ASN A 274 -8.47 -9.96 -16.16
CA ASN A 274 -9.74 -9.98 -16.88
C ASN A 274 -10.93 -10.19 -15.94
N ARG A 275 -10.80 -11.07 -14.94
CA ARG A 275 -11.82 -11.29 -13.91
C ARG A 275 -12.09 -10.02 -13.10
N LEU A 276 -11.04 -9.31 -12.70
CA LEU A 276 -11.15 -8.05 -11.96
C LEU A 276 -11.80 -6.95 -12.82
N LYS A 277 -11.42 -6.82 -14.10
CA LYS A 277 -12.06 -5.90 -15.04
C LYS A 277 -13.54 -6.19 -15.18
N GLN A 278 -13.91 -7.45 -15.34
CA GLN A 278 -15.32 -7.85 -15.42
C GLN A 278 -16.10 -7.49 -14.15
N HIS A 279 -15.55 -7.81 -12.97
CA HIS A 279 -16.20 -7.48 -11.70
C HIS A 279 -16.37 -5.97 -11.51
N ASN A 280 -15.38 -5.17 -11.94
CA ASN A 280 -15.48 -3.71 -11.90
C ASN A 280 -16.58 -3.19 -12.84
N CYS A 281 -16.65 -3.69 -14.08
CA CYS A 281 -17.74 -3.34 -15.00
C CYS A 281 -19.12 -3.71 -14.45
N GLU A 282 -19.26 -4.86 -13.80
CA GLU A 282 -20.52 -5.27 -13.17
C GLU A 282 -20.88 -4.38 -11.97
N ALA A 283 -19.91 -4.03 -11.13
CA ALA A 283 -20.11 -3.13 -10.00
C ALA A 283 -20.51 -1.73 -10.47
N GLN A 284 -19.86 -1.21 -11.51
CA GLN A 284 -20.21 0.08 -12.10
C GLN A 284 -21.64 0.09 -12.64
N ARG A 285 -22.05 -0.95 -13.38
CA ARG A 285 -23.44 -1.05 -13.86
C ARG A 285 -24.45 -1.04 -12.72
N ARG A 286 -24.21 -1.82 -11.66
CA ARG A 286 -25.11 -1.83 -10.49
C ARG A 286 -25.18 -0.46 -9.81
N HIS A 287 -24.06 0.24 -9.72
CA HIS A 287 -24.04 1.60 -9.20
C HIS A 287 -24.86 2.54 -10.07
N ASP A 288 -24.68 2.49 -11.41
CA ASP A 288 -25.43 3.32 -12.35
C ASP A 288 -26.95 3.03 -12.28
N ASP A 289 -27.33 1.76 -12.14
CA ASP A 289 -28.73 1.35 -11.95
C ASP A 289 -29.30 1.92 -10.63
N GLN A 290 -28.53 1.90 -9.54
CA GLN A 290 -28.94 2.47 -8.25
C GLN A 290 -29.08 3.99 -8.31
N VAL A 291 -28.18 4.69 -9.02
CA VAL A 291 -28.28 6.14 -9.24
C VAL A 291 -29.55 6.45 -10.03
N ALA A 292 -29.83 5.72 -11.11
CA ALA A 292 -31.05 5.90 -11.89
C ALA A 292 -32.33 5.65 -11.07
N GLU A 293 -32.32 4.67 -10.15
CA GLU A 293 -33.43 4.45 -9.23
C GLU A 293 -33.61 5.61 -8.24
N CYS A 294 -32.51 6.11 -7.66
CA CYS A 294 -32.53 7.26 -6.76
C CYS A 294 -33.08 8.51 -7.47
N ASP A 295 -32.62 8.79 -8.69
CA ASP A 295 -33.08 9.93 -9.49
C ASP A 295 -34.58 9.80 -9.81
N ALA A 296 -35.05 8.59 -10.12
CA ALA A 296 -36.47 8.34 -10.36
C ALA A 296 -37.32 8.54 -9.09
N VAL A 297 -36.83 8.14 -7.92
CA VAL A 297 -37.50 8.38 -6.63
C VAL A 297 -37.53 9.87 -6.30
N LEU A 298 -36.39 10.56 -6.44
CA LEU A 298 -36.28 12.00 -6.22
C LEU A 298 -37.24 12.77 -7.13
N GLY A 299 -37.28 12.43 -8.42
CA GLY A 299 -38.21 13.05 -9.37
C GLY A 299 -39.68 12.89 -8.98
N ARG A 300 -40.08 11.72 -8.48
CA ARG A 300 -41.45 11.51 -7.97
C ARG A 300 -41.74 12.34 -6.74
N LEU A 301 -40.83 12.35 -5.76
CA LEU A 301 -41.00 13.13 -4.53
C LEU A 301 -41.05 14.63 -4.80
N SER A 302 -40.26 15.14 -5.75
CA SER A 302 -40.30 16.54 -6.17
C SER A 302 -41.67 16.92 -6.75
N LEU A 303 -42.25 16.07 -7.61
CA LEU A 303 -43.59 16.30 -8.15
C LEU A 303 -44.68 16.27 -7.08
N GLU A 304 -44.63 15.31 -6.15
CA GLU A 304 -45.57 15.24 -5.02
C GLU A 304 -45.46 16.49 -4.13
N LEU A 305 -44.24 16.99 -3.89
CA LEU A 305 -44.01 18.20 -3.11
C LEU A 305 -44.59 19.44 -3.82
N GLU A 306 -44.37 19.58 -5.12
CA GLU A 306 -44.95 20.67 -5.93
C GLU A 306 -46.49 20.64 -5.89
N GLN A 307 -47.08 19.45 -6.00
CA GLN A 307 -48.53 19.27 -5.89
C GLN A 307 -49.04 19.72 -4.51
N LEU A 308 -48.40 19.28 -3.42
CA LEU A 308 -48.77 19.69 -2.06
C LEU A 308 -48.62 21.20 -1.84
N ILE A 309 -47.57 21.82 -2.40
CA ILE A 309 -47.39 23.28 -2.35
C ILE A 309 -48.56 23.99 -3.05
N HIS A 310 -48.96 23.50 -4.23
CA HIS A 310 -50.07 24.06 -4.98
C HIS A 310 -51.41 23.92 -4.24
N GLU A 311 -51.70 22.73 -3.70
CA GLU A 311 -52.89 22.47 -2.89
C GLU A 311 -52.92 23.35 -1.64
N ASN A 312 -51.79 23.51 -0.95
CA ASN A 312 -51.67 24.38 0.22
C ASN A 312 -51.94 25.85 -0.14
N ALA A 313 -51.44 26.32 -1.28
CA ALA A 313 -51.69 27.68 -1.77
C ALA A 313 -53.18 27.90 -2.07
N GLN A 314 -53.85 26.94 -2.73
CA GLN A 314 -55.29 26.99 -2.98
C GLN A 314 -56.11 27.02 -1.69
N LEU A 315 -55.77 26.17 -0.71
CA LEU A 315 -56.44 26.16 0.60
C LEU A 315 -56.27 27.48 1.34
N LYS A 316 -55.07 28.07 1.33
CA LYS A 316 -54.82 29.40 1.90
C LYS A 316 -55.68 30.47 1.23
N GLN A 317 -55.84 30.43 -0.09
CA GLN A 317 -56.69 31.38 -0.80
C GLN A 317 -58.17 31.23 -0.41
N LYS A 318 -58.68 29.99 -0.35
CA LYS A 318 -60.06 29.70 0.10
C LYS A 318 -60.32 30.16 1.54
N LEU A 319 -59.37 29.94 2.44
CA LEU A 319 -59.45 30.43 3.82
C LEU A 319 -59.57 31.95 3.88
N ARG A 320 -58.77 32.69 3.10
CA ARG A 320 -58.86 34.16 3.05
C ARG A 320 -60.22 34.63 2.55
N THR A 321 -60.79 33.98 1.53
CA THR A 321 -62.11 34.35 0.99
C THR A 321 -63.23 34.08 1.99
N VAL A 322 -63.19 32.96 2.73
CA VAL A 322 -64.20 32.64 3.76
C VAL A 322 -64.13 33.63 4.93
N VAL A 323 -62.93 34.00 5.38
CA VAL A 323 -62.74 35.00 6.45
C VAL A 323 -63.25 36.38 6.03
N HIS A 324 -63.12 36.76 4.76
CA HIS A 324 -63.63 38.03 4.23
C HIS A 324 -65.16 38.08 4.07
N ILE A 325 -65.84 36.95 3.98
CA ILE A 325 -67.32 36.88 3.87
C ILE A 325 -67.99 36.82 5.25
N GLY A 326 -67.24 36.41 6.29
CA GLY A 326 -67.72 36.35 7.68
C GLY A 326 -67.43 37.59 8.53
N SER A 327 -66.84 38.64 7.93
CA SER A 327 -66.61 39.96 8.56
C SER A 327 -67.54 41.00 7.93
#